data_AF-A0A832W4Z7-F1
#
_entry.id   AF-A0A832W4Z7-F1
#
_cell.length_a   1.000
_cell.length_b   1.000
_cell.length_c   1.000
_cell.angle_alpha   90.00
_cell.angle_beta   90.00
_cell.angle_gamma   90.00
#
_symmetry.space_group_name_H-M   'P 1'
#
loop_
_entity.id
_entity.type
_entity.pdbx_description
1 polymer ?
#
loop_
_entity_poly.entity_id
_entity_poly.type
_entity_poly.pdbx_seq_one_letter_code
_entity_poly.pdbx_strand_id
1 'polypeptide(L)'
;MRNPCLFPCSLMPVIDAVFDSGINRYTGNLIKSSRNYGFCKAASLPLVHYQGQPRQTGSLYICRLIPMAQCTYQILMDIKADDAHSFVELNTPASKLIIQETNNRILLKSYFESSCGNIESKTLFLGNSLEKLDFEITFDGCSRTNTVSTKDGECIITPFYDLERQMLPYVDFSNGYLRFTSFLSEKGTCLDINIYSIKQIAGRKFITALGSSKMTPFGVDGPHIRSTTEQGIGYLSSKNNRGTIWFDIDLLGQFSESDLEYLRNLVVNNLWDTGVHYSKELNSLPLDQAYTLMDEGYQYVYEKIGRKPTSWCSLRNRDNITHAIYAYGNLGMFWRNGNAGIHAENYVGGLCDDTWEWWEPASKAGISYPVFSHQLDVDPAIKYSISRSKFRDWVDNYYSNNMTIIPFYEYNQMNCNTYDASFENLQHSEKLLAFDAHTNGADALVNVNITAEDSTQVYDVALEKYLDYEIEQDRSITFRVADNHSYEVYLNGME
;
A
#
# COMPACT_ATOMS: atom_id res chain seq x y z
N MET A 1 -63.02 2.04 -9.28
CA MET A 1 -63.34 1.70 -7.87
C MET A 1 -62.03 1.72 -7.10
N ARG A 2 -61.86 2.74 -6.26
CA ARG A 2 -61.83 2.63 -4.79
C ARG A 2 -60.58 1.92 -4.26
N ASN A 3 -59.58 2.73 -3.94
CA ASN A 3 -58.97 2.70 -2.62
C ASN A 3 -60.09 2.95 -1.58
N PRO A 4 -60.03 2.44 -0.34
CA PRO A 4 -59.22 3.15 0.64
C PRO A 4 -58.66 2.36 1.85
N CYS A 5 -57.62 2.94 2.47
CA CYS A 5 -57.50 3.15 3.93
C CYS A 5 -57.11 1.94 4.81
N LEU A 6 -56.19 2.01 5.80
CA LEU A 6 -55.77 3.10 6.71
C LEU A 6 -54.40 2.79 7.36
N PHE A 7 -53.52 3.79 7.41
CA PHE A 7 -52.62 4.09 8.56
C PHE A 7 -53.47 4.62 9.74
N PRO A 8 -53.04 4.76 11.04
CA PRO A 8 -51.72 5.26 11.48
C PRO A 8 -51.22 4.85 12.90
N CYS A 9 -50.16 5.56 13.35
CA CYS A 9 -49.67 5.82 14.73
C CYS A 9 -48.51 4.93 15.21
N SER A 10 -47.25 5.31 14.98
CA SER A 10 -46.43 6.33 15.68
C SER A 10 -45.85 5.87 17.02
N LEU A 11 -44.52 5.92 17.16
CA LEU A 11 -43.80 6.76 18.12
C LEU A 11 -42.28 6.57 17.94
N MET A 12 -41.60 7.63 17.48
CA MET A 12 -40.18 7.89 17.75
C MET A 12 -40.05 8.41 19.19
N PRO A 13 -38.88 8.23 19.85
CA PRO A 13 -37.82 9.25 19.85
C PRO A 13 -36.42 8.65 19.53
N VAL A 14 -35.52 9.24 18.74
CA VAL A 14 -34.71 10.48 18.91
C VAL A 14 -33.36 10.24 19.64
N ILE A 15 -32.27 10.46 18.89
CA ILE A 15 -30.91 10.97 19.20
C ILE A 15 -29.70 10.02 19.39
N ASP A 16 -28.80 10.16 18.40
CA ASP A 16 -27.33 10.18 18.27
C ASP A 16 -26.33 10.00 19.44
N ALA A 17 -25.14 9.55 19.01
CA ALA A 17 -23.77 9.99 19.36
C ALA A 17 -22.91 9.17 20.36
N VAL A 18 -21.90 8.48 19.79
CA VAL A 18 -20.44 8.79 19.90
C VAL A 18 -19.80 8.87 21.32
N PHE A 19 -18.90 7.91 21.56
CA PHE A 19 -17.68 7.90 22.41
C PHE A 19 -17.73 7.77 23.95
N ASP A 20 -16.76 6.96 24.40
CA ASP A 20 -15.98 6.95 25.65
C ASP A 20 -16.65 6.85 27.03
N SER A 21 -16.25 5.80 27.77
CA SER A 21 -15.93 5.89 29.20
C SER A 21 -14.95 4.75 29.56
N GLY A 22 -13.79 5.03 30.14
CA GLY A 22 -13.70 5.11 31.60
C GLY A 22 -12.59 6.03 32.11
N ILE A 23 -12.98 6.88 33.04
CA ILE A 23 -12.28 7.98 33.69
C ILE A 23 -11.46 7.49 34.89
N ASN A 24 -10.26 8.05 35.13
CA ASN A 24 -9.97 8.65 36.44
C ASN A 24 -8.97 9.82 36.42
N ARG A 25 -9.56 10.99 36.71
CA ARG A 25 -9.07 12.23 37.33
C ARG A 25 -7.56 12.36 37.62
N TYR A 26 -6.92 13.28 36.90
CA TYR A 26 -6.26 14.44 37.52
C TYR A 26 -6.58 15.69 36.70
N THR A 27 -7.14 16.68 37.37
CA THR A 27 -7.43 18.03 36.89
C THR A 27 -6.16 18.87 36.81
N GLY A 28 -5.90 19.47 35.65
CA GLY A 28 -4.87 20.51 35.51
C GLY A 28 -4.66 20.94 34.06
N ASN A 29 -5.53 21.84 33.57
CA ASN A 29 -5.32 22.73 32.42
C ASN A 29 -4.53 22.17 31.21
N LEU A 30 -5.23 21.52 30.29
CA LEU A 30 -4.76 21.41 28.90
C LEU A 30 -5.66 22.22 27.97
N ILE A 31 -5.06 23.28 27.47
CA ILE A 31 -5.57 24.24 26.50
C ILE A 31 -6.12 23.49 25.29
N LYS A 32 -7.34 23.86 24.89
CA LYS A 32 -7.97 23.44 23.64
C LYS A 32 -7.01 23.64 22.47
N SER A 33 -6.60 22.55 21.83
CA SER A 33 -6.06 22.55 20.47
C SER A 33 -7.12 21.96 19.53
N SER A 34 -8.10 22.79 19.15
CA SER A 34 -9.01 22.50 18.04
C SER A 34 -8.34 22.88 16.72
N ARG A 35 -7.39 22.07 16.27
CA ARG A 35 -6.84 22.10 14.90
C ARG A 35 -6.38 20.70 14.52
N ASN A 36 -7.14 20.03 13.65
CA ASN A 36 -6.63 18.90 12.88
C ASN A 36 -5.52 19.45 11.96
N TYR A 37 -4.28 19.42 12.43
CA TYR A 37 -3.13 19.69 11.60
C TYR A 37 -2.89 18.46 10.73
N GLY A 38 -3.16 18.57 9.43
CA GLY A 38 -2.80 17.52 8.47
C GLY A 38 -1.29 17.27 8.52
N PHE A 39 -0.92 16.01 8.76
CA PHE A 39 0.46 15.53 8.72
C PHE A 39 0.61 14.61 7.50
N CYS A 40 1.84 14.44 7.02
CA CYS A 40 2.18 13.87 5.69
C CYS A 40 1.92 14.82 4.51
N LYS A 41 2.49 16.03 4.51
CA LYS A 41 2.52 16.85 3.28
C LYS A 41 3.45 16.20 2.26
N ALA A 42 2.95 15.21 1.54
CA ALA A 42 3.58 14.69 0.34
C ALA A 42 3.72 15.84 -0.66
N ALA A 43 4.94 16.03 -1.14
CA ALA A 43 5.42 16.97 -2.15
C ALA A 43 4.37 17.94 -2.74
N SER A 44 4.59 19.26 -2.60
CA SER A 44 4.05 20.17 -3.61
C SER A 44 4.77 19.87 -4.91
N LEU A 45 4.13 19.12 -5.80
CA LEU A 45 4.63 18.98 -7.16
C LEU A 45 4.64 20.37 -7.80
N PRO A 46 5.68 20.76 -8.54
CA PRO A 46 5.57 21.88 -9.46
C PRO A 46 4.42 21.61 -10.45
N LEU A 47 3.92 22.64 -11.13
CA LEU A 47 2.91 22.47 -12.18
C LEU A 47 3.36 21.37 -13.13
N VAL A 48 2.63 20.25 -13.15
CA VAL A 48 2.84 19.18 -14.13
C VAL A 48 1.86 19.44 -15.26
N HIS A 49 2.39 19.82 -16.42
CA HIS A 49 1.64 19.80 -17.65
C HIS A 49 1.79 18.41 -18.27
N TYR A 50 0.67 17.73 -18.43
CA TYR A 50 0.60 16.43 -19.08
C TYR A 50 -0.38 16.53 -20.24
N GLN A 51 0.12 16.28 -21.44
CA GLN A 51 -0.65 16.36 -22.67
C GLN A 51 -0.90 14.94 -23.18
N GLY A 52 -2.17 14.58 -23.34
CA GLY A 52 -2.53 13.37 -24.07
C GLY A 52 -2.19 13.54 -25.55
N GLN A 53 -1.46 12.59 -26.13
CA GLN A 53 -1.20 12.57 -27.56
C GLN A 53 -2.01 11.50 -28.28
N PRO A 54 -2.53 11.76 -29.50
CA PRO A 54 -3.22 10.75 -30.28
C PRO A 54 -2.32 9.52 -30.46
N ARG A 55 -2.83 8.33 -30.08
CA ARG A 55 -2.12 7.04 -30.22
C ARG A 55 -0.87 6.87 -29.34
N GLN A 56 -0.64 7.73 -28.33
CA GLN A 56 0.33 7.46 -27.27
C GLN A 56 -0.40 7.19 -25.96
N THR A 57 -0.27 5.97 -25.44
CA THR A 57 -0.80 5.55 -24.14
C THR A 57 0.32 5.65 -23.10
N GLY A 58 0.67 6.88 -22.71
CA GLY A 58 1.54 7.09 -21.55
C GLY A 58 0.70 7.28 -20.29
N SER A 59 1.23 6.96 -19.12
CA SER A 59 0.61 7.31 -17.83
C SER A 59 1.59 8.15 -17.02
N LEU A 60 1.06 9.15 -16.31
CA LEU A 60 1.80 9.90 -15.30
C LEU A 60 1.61 9.22 -13.95
N TYR A 61 2.71 8.80 -13.33
CA TYR A 61 2.72 8.25 -11.98
C TYR A 61 3.22 9.30 -10.98
N ILE A 62 2.49 9.47 -9.90
CA ILE A 62 2.88 10.29 -8.76
C ILE A 62 3.31 9.34 -7.65
N CYS A 63 4.61 9.13 -7.51
CA CYS A 63 5.19 8.15 -6.58
C CYS A 63 5.53 8.77 -5.20
N ARG A 64 6.04 7.93 -4.29
CA ARG A 64 6.54 8.29 -2.95
C ARG A 64 5.48 8.87 -2.00
N LEU A 65 4.21 8.56 -2.25
CA LEU A 65 3.14 8.78 -1.27
C LEU A 65 3.33 7.78 -0.12
N ILE A 66 2.96 8.20 1.09
CA ILE A 66 3.14 7.39 2.29
C ILE A 66 1.99 6.39 2.36
N PRO A 67 2.24 5.07 2.45
CA PRO A 67 1.16 4.12 2.64
C PRO A 67 0.42 4.35 3.96
N MET A 68 -0.91 4.43 3.92
CA MET A 68 -1.74 4.66 5.10
C MET A 68 -3.03 3.85 5.00
N ALA A 69 -3.49 3.29 6.12
CA ALA A 69 -4.81 2.66 6.20
C ALA A 69 -5.94 3.66 5.95
N GLN A 70 -5.73 4.94 6.29
CA GLN A 70 -6.64 6.03 5.99
C GLN A 70 -5.86 7.30 5.60
N CYS A 71 -6.19 7.88 4.46
CA CYS A 71 -5.65 9.17 4.05
C CYS A 71 -6.53 9.86 3.02
N THR A 72 -6.37 11.17 2.89
CA THR A 72 -7.04 12.00 1.89
C THR A 72 -6.03 12.58 0.91
N TYR A 73 -6.32 12.47 -0.38
CA TYR A 73 -5.59 13.14 -1.44
C TYR A 73 -6.37 14.38 -1.87
N GLN A 74 -5.83 15.57 -1.58
CA GLN A 74 -6.35 16.83 -2.12
C GLN A 74 -5.69 17.11 -3.48
N ILE A 75 -6.49 17.25 -4.52
CA ILE A 75 -6.03 17.44 -5.90
C ILE A 75 -6.56 18.77 -6.43
N LEU A 76 -5.64 19.61 -6.91
CA LEU A 76 -5.94 20.83 -7.64
C LEU A 76 -5.49 20.65 -9.10
N MET A 77 -6.44 20.63 -10.03
CA MET A 77 -6.14 20.44 -11.45
C MET A 77 -7.10 21.19 -12.39
N ASP A 78 -6.77 21.28 -13.66
CA ASP A 78 -7.75 21.53 -14.72
C ASP A 78 -7.55 20.57 -15.89
N ILE A 79 -8.60 20.45 -16.70
CA ILE A 79 -8.69 19.60 -17.88
C ILE A 79 -9.19 20.49 -19.01
N LYS A 80 -8.56 20.42 -20.18
CA LYS A 80 -9.05 21.03 -21.40
C LYS A 80 -9.04 19.99 -22.51
N ALA A 81 -10.21 19.73 -23.08
CA ALA A 81 -10.36 18.82 -24.19
C ALA A 81 -11.05 19.54 -25.35
N ASP A 82 -10.66 19.22 -26.59
CA ASP A 82 -11.37 19.68 -27.79
C ASP A 82 -12.52 18.75 -28.20
N ASP A 83 -12.64 17.59 -27.57
CA ASP A 83 -13.72 16.63 -27.74
C ASP A 83 -14.34 16.23 -26.40
N ALA A 84 -15.68 16.24 -26.37
CA ALA A 84 -16.45 15.94 -25.17
C ALA A 84 -16.43 14.47 -24.74
N HIS A 85 -15.82 13.55 -25.50
CA HIS A 85 -15.66 12.13 -25.14
C HIS A 85 -14.24 11.79 -24.69
N SER A 86 -13.31 12.74 -24.77
CA SER A 86 -11.97 12.57 -24.22
C SER A 86 -12.00 12.70 -22.70
N PHE A 87 -11.21 11.89 -22.00
CA PHE A 87 -11.27 11.80 -20.55
C PHE A 87 -9.93 11.46 -19.93
N VAL A 88 -9.83 11.73 -18.63
CA VAL A 88 -8.71 11.35 -17.79
C VAL A 88 -9.15 10.21 -16.89
N GLU A 89 -8.43 9.10 -16.92
CA GLU A 89 -8.52 8.09 -15.87
C GLU A 89 -7.57 8.48 -14.73
N LEU A 90 -8.12 8.67 -13.53
CA LEU A 90 -7.37 8.83 -12.29
C LEU A 90 -7.55 7.57 -11.44
N ASN A 91 -6.48 6.80 -11.31
CA ASN A 91 -6.44 5.67 -10.40
C ASN A 91 -5.73 6.08 -9.12
N THR A 92 -6.44 5.95 -8.02
CA THR A 92 -5.86 5.96 -6.67
C THR A 92 -5.70 4.50 -6.23
N PRO A 93 -5.03 4.23 -5.09
CA PRO A 93 -4.76 2.87 -4.66
C PRO A 93 -5.93 1.90 -4.71
N ALA A 94 -7.18 2.34 -4.52
CA ALA A 94 -8.35 1.47 -4.66
C ALA A 94 -9.56 2.12 -5.36
N SER A 95 -9.37 3.26 -6.04
CA SER A 95 -10.41 3.91 -6.86
C SER A 95 -10.06 3.85 -8.34
N LYS A 96 -11.09 3.71 -9.18
CA LYS A 96 -11.01 3.94 -10.61
C LYS A 96 -11.95 5.09 -10.98
N LEU A 97 -11.38 6.25 -11.28
CA LEU A 97 -12.13 7.48 -11.52
C LEU A 97 -11.98 7.93 -12.97
N ILE A 98 -13.07 8.38 -13.59
CA ILE A 98 -13.05 9.05 -14.88
C ILE A 98 -13.43 10.52 -14.67
N ILE A 99 -12.59 11.42 -15.17
CA ILE A 99 -12.81 12.88 -15.16
C ILE A 99 -12.95 13.33 -16.61
N GLN A 100 -14.07 13.99 -16.92
CA GLN A 100 -14.46 14.33 -18.28
C GLN A 100 -15.18 15.67 -18.32
N GLU A 101 -14.93 16.48 -19.35
CA GLU A 101 -15.73 17.67 -19.63
C GLU A 101 -17.03 17.32 -20.36
N THR A 102 -18.17 17.80 -19.87
CA THR A 102 -19.47 17.64 -20.51
C THR A 102 -20.32 18.89 -20.27
N ASN A 103 -20.78 19.53 -21.35
CA ASN A 103 -21.64 20.73 -21.29
C ASN A 103 -21.05 21.84 -20.38
N ASN A 104 -19.77 22.18 -20.55
CA ASN A 104 -19.02 23.16 -19.77
C ASN A 104 -18.88 22.85 -18.26
N ARG A 105 -19.19 21.62 -17.85
CA ARG A 105 -18.99 21.13 -16.48
C ARG A 105 -18.03 19.97 -16.49
N ILE A 106 -17.26 19.83 -15.41
CA ILE A 106 -16.40 18.67 -15.22
C ILE A 106 -17.13 17.63 -14.39
N LEU A 107 -17.34 16.48 -15.02
CA LEU A 107 -17.97 15.30 -14.44
C LEU A 107 -16.90 14.35 -13.92
N LEU A 108 -17.06 13.88 -12.68
CA LEU A 108 -16.31 12.76 -12.13
C LEU A 108 -17.23 11.55 -11.99
N LYS A 109 -16.79 10.39 -12.48
CA LYS A 109 -17.42 9.09 -12.22
C LYS A 109 -16.48 8.21 -11.42
N SER A 110 -16.94 7.72 -10.27
CA SER A 110 -16.24 6.69 -9.48
C SER A 110 -16.85 5.34 -9.77
N TYR A 111 -16.05 4.42 -10.32
CA TYR A 111 -16.47 3.07 -10.70
C TYR A 111 -16.17 2.05 -9.60
N PHE A 112 -16.98 1.01 -9.51
CA PHE A 112 -16.76 -0.13 -8.62
C PHE A 112 -17.48 -1.40 -9.10
N GLU A 113 -16.95 -2.55 -8.74
CA GLU A 113 -17.61 -3.85 -8.90
C GLU A 113 -18.60 -4.07 -7.76
N SER A 114 -19.86 -4.37 -8.10
CA SER A 114 -20.86 -4.76 -7.12
C SER A 114 -20.77 -6.24 -6.77
N SER A 115 -21.47 -6.67 -5.71
CA SER A 115 -21.47 -8.06 -5.24
C SER A 115 -21.93 -9.09 -6.28
N CYS A 116 -22.58 -8.64 -7.35
CA CYS A 116 -23.00 -9.48 -8.48
C CYS A 116 -21.97 -9.54 -9.62
N GLY A 117 -20.81 -8.91 -9.46
CA GLY A 117 -19.75 -8.81 -10.49
C GLY A 117 -20.03 -7.79 -11.59
N ASN A 118 -21.02 -6.91 -11.42
CA ASN A 118 -21.31 -5.84 -12.38
C ASN A 118 -20.50 -4.59 -12.08
N ILE A 119 -20.09 -3.86 -13.12
CA ILE A 119 -19.48 -2.55 -12.96
C ILE A 119 -20.58 -1.49 -12.78
N GLU A 120 -20.57 -0.84 -11.63
CA GLU A 120 -21.44 0.27 -11.26
C GLU A 120 -20.63 1.56 -11.13
N SER A 121 -21.32 2.70 -11.04
CA SER A 121 -20.64 3.98 -10.79
C SER A 121 -21.52 4.99 -10.06
N LYS A 122 -20.88 5.89 -9.32
CA LYS A 122 -21.48 7.13 -8.80
C LYS A 122 -20.85 8.33 -9.47
N THR A 123 -21.64 9.39 -9.60
CA THR A 123 -21.25 10.59 -10.36
C THR A 123 -21.29 11.82 -9.46
N LEU A 124 -20.31 12.71 -9.63
CA LEU A 124 -20.17 13.98 -8.93
C LEU A 124 -19.78 15.07 -9.94
N PHE A 125 -20.29 16.28 -9.79
CA PHE A 125 -19.82 17.43 -10.58
C PHE A 125 -18.72 18.15 -9.80
N LEU A 126 -17.53 18.28 -10.40
CA LEU A 126 -16.39 18.92 -9.75
C LEU A 126 -16.40 20.45 -9.88
N GLY A 127 -17.05 20.98 -10.91
CA GLY A 127 -17.09 22.42 -11.18
C GLY A 127 -17.31 22.75 -12.66
N ASN A 128 -17.06 24.01 -13.01
CA ASN A 128 -17.08 24.49 -14.40
C ASN A 128 -15.73 24.22 -15.08
N SER A 129 -15.72 24.00 -16.41
CA SER A 129 -14.47 23.70 -17.14
C SER A 129 -13.50 24.87 -17.28
N LEU A 130 -13.95 26.10 -17.01
CA LEU A 130 -13.11 27.30 -17.00
C LEU A 130 -12.36 27.51 -15.68
N GLU A 131 -12.70 26.74 -14.64
CA GLU A 131 -12.17 26.89 -13.29
C GLU A 131 -11.19 25.77 -12.95
N LYS A 132 -10.34 26.02 -11.95
CA LYS A 132 -9.53 24.97 -11.36
C LYS A 132 -10.40 24.09 -10.48
N LEU A 133 -10.30 22.79 -10.67
CA LEU A 133 -11.00 21.77 -9.92
C LEU A 133 -10.21 21.50 -8.64
N ASP A 134 -10.84 21.69 -7.49
CA ASP A 134 -10.30 21.39 -6.18
C ASP A 134 -11.21 20.38 -5.48
N PHE A 135 -10.72 19.15 -5.35
CA PHE A 135 -11.48 18.04 -4.80
C PHE A 135 -10.57 17.14 -3.97
N GLU A 136 -11.21 16.35 -3.11
CA GLU A 136 -10.55 15.44 -2.21
C GLU A 136 -10.98 14.00 -2.50
N ILE A 137 -10.05 13.07 -2.41
CA ILE A 137 -10.32 11.63 -2.45
C ILE A 137 -9.82 11.03 -1.15
N THR A 138 -10.72 10.62 -0.28
CA THR A 138 -10.41 9.91 0.96
C THR A 138 -10.44 8.41 0.72
N PHE A 139 -9.29 7.77 0.92
CA PHE A 139 -9.13 6.32 0.98
C PHE A 139 -9.35 5.84 2.41
N ASP A 140 -10.22 4.85 2.59
CA ASP A 140 -10.43 4.15 3.86
C ASP A 140 -10.29 2.64 3.68
N GLY A 141 -9.10 2.13 4.01
CA GLY A 141 -8.74 0.71 3.97
C GLY A 141 -9.38 -0.14 5.05
N CYS A 142 -10.01 0.48 6.06
CA CYS A 142 -10.76 -0.24 7.10
C CYS A 142 -12.19 -0.50 6.62
N SER A 143 -12.86 0.56 6.17
CA SER A 143 -14.24 0.49 5.65
C SER A 143 -14.34 0.00 4.20
N ARG A 144 -13.21 -0.10 3.48
CA ARG A 144 -13.12 -0.44 2.05
C ARG A 144 -13.88 0.50 1.15
N THR A 145 -13.80 1.79 1.45
CA THR A 145 -14.52 2.83 0.73
C THR A 145 -13.61 3.93 0.26
N ASN A 146 -13.99 4.54 -0.86
CA ASN A 146 -13.45 5.80 -1.33
C ASN A 146 -14.54 6.87 -1.22
N THR A 147 -14.18 8.01 -0.65
CA THR A 147 -15.06 9.19 -0.62
C THR A 147 -14.46 10.28 -1.48
N VAL A 148 -15.20 10.75 -2.47
CA VAL A 148 -14.81 11.92 -3.26
C VAL A 148 -15.69 13.10 -2.84
N SER A 149 -15.06 14.23 -2.51
CA SER A 149 -15.75 15.45 -2.08
C SER A 149 -15.25 16.70 -2.79
N THR A 150 -16.14 17.65 -3.04
CA THR A 150 -15.81 19.00 -3.53
C THR A 150 -15.75 19.99 -2.38
N LYS A 151 -15.16 21.16 -2.62
CA LYS A 151 -15.15 22.28 -1.66
C LYS A 151 -16.54 22.72 -1.21
N ASP A 152 -17.55 22.56 -2.06
CA ASP A 152 -18.92 22.98 -1.78
C ASP A 152 -19.67 21.99 -0.88
N GLY A 153 -19.01 20.89 -0.47
CA GLY A 153 -19.55 19.89 0.43
C GLY A 153 -20.35 18.78 -0.26
N GLU A 154 -20.46 18.80 -1.59
CA GLU A 154 -21.00 17.65 -2.33
C GLU A 154 -20.02 16.48 -2.24
N CYS A 155 -20.53 15.26 -2.01
CA CYS A 155 -19.70 14.07 -1.95
C CYS A 155 -20.39 12.84 -2.50
N ILE A 156 -19.57 11.88 -2.94
CA ILE A 156 -19.98 10.52 -3.26
C ILE A 156 -19.10 9.55 -2.47
N ILE A 157 -19.73 8.48 -1.98
CA ILE A 157 -19.04 7.37 -1.31
C ILE A 157 -19.26 6.11 -2.14
N THR A 158 -18.19 5.47 -2.56
CA THR A 158 -18.20 4.19 -3.27
C THR A 158 -17.35 3.17 -2.52
N PRO A 159 -17.62 1.85 -2.65
CA PRO A 159 -16.64 0.86 -2.22
C PRO A 159 -15.36 0.97 -3.06
N PHE A 160 -14.35 0.17 -2.71
CA PHE A 160 -13.16 -0.04 -3.55
C PHE A 160 -13.54 -0.61 -4.92
N TYR A 161 -12.75 -0.30 -5.95
CA TYR A 161 -13.10 -0.67 -7.32
C TYR A 161 -13.22 -2.19 -7.50
N ASP A 162 -12.22 -2.93 -7.03
CA ASP A 162 -12.08 -4.38 -7.20
C ASP A 162 -12.82 -5.15 -6.10
N LEU A 163 -13.69 -6.09 -6.48
CA LEU A 163 -14.55 -6.81 -5.53
C LEU A 163 -13.75 -7.72 -4.59
N GLU A 164 -12.65 -8.32 -5.07
CA GLU A 164 -11.81 -9.16 -4.22
C GLU A 164 -11.09 -8.33 -3.15
N ARG A 165 -10.62 -7.13 -3.53
CA ARG A 165 -10.00 -6.17 -2.61
C ARG A 165 -10.97 -5.67 -1.54
N GLN A 166 -12.25 -5.49 -1.90
CA GLN A 166 -13.32 -5.14 -0.92
C GLN A 166 -13.49 -6.21 0.18
N MET A 167 -13.11 -7.46 -0.09
CA MET A 167 -13.34 -8.61 0.79
C MET A 167 -12.05 -9.13 1.45
N LEU A 168 -10.95 -8.38 1.41
CA LEU A 168 -9.69 -8.82 2.01
C LEU A 168 -9.82 -9.08 3.51
N PRO A 169 -9.21 -10.17 4.02
CA PRO A 169 -9.36 -10.59 5.42
C PRO A 169 -8.48 -9.81 6.41
N TYR A 170 -7.72 -8.82 5.94
CA TYR A 170 -6.81 -7.96 6.71
C TYR A 170 -6.89 -6.54 6.19
N VAL A 171 -6.64 -5.54 7.06
CA VAL A 171 -6.74 -4.11 6.76
C VAL A 171 -5.98 -3.73 5.48
N ASP A 172 -6.61 -2.92 4.63
CA ASP A 172 -5.92 -2.34 3.46
C ASP A 172 -5.11 -1.12 3.85
N PHE A 173 -4.13 -0.80 3.02
CA PHE A 173 -3.47 0.49 3.04
C PHE A 173 -3.32 1.04 1.64
N SER A 174 -3.20 2.35 1.55
CA SER A 174 -3.03 3.05 0.29
C SER A 174 -1.67 2.70 -0.31
N ASN A 175 -1.61 2.21 -1.54
CA ASN A 175 -0.35 2.09 -2.28
C ASN A 175 0.35 3.46 -2.39
N GLY A 176 1.68 3.46 -2.47
CA GLY A 176 2.50 4.67 -2.44
C GLY A 176 2.48 5.51 -3.73
N TYR A 177 1.45 5.39 -4.58
CA TYR A 177 1.35 6.13 -5.85
C TYR A 177 -0.08 6.45 -6.31
N LEU A 178 -0.20 7.46 -7.18
CA LEU A 178 -1.39 7.74 -8.01
C LEU A 178 -1.04 7.63 -9.49
N ARG A 179 -2.02 7.31 -10.34
CA ARG A 179 -1.83 7.21 -11.80
C ARG A 179 -2.86 8.06 -12.55
N PHE A 180 -2.38 8.89 -13.48
CA PHE A 180 -3.19 9.62 -14.43
C PHE A 180 -2.94 9.07 -15.84
N THR A 181 -4.00 8.78 -16.58
CA THR A 181 -3.92 8.32 -17.97
C THR A 181 -4.90 9.12 -18.82
N SER A 182 -4.41 9.80 -19.86
CA SER A 182 -5.27 10.47 -20.83
C SER A 182 -5.79 9.50 -21.89
N PHE A 183 -7.06 9.62 -22.22
CA PHE A 183 -7.68 8.95 -23.35
C PHE A 183 -8.30 9.98 -24.29
N LEU A 184 -7.77 10.03 -25.52
CA LEU A 184 -8.34 10.81 -26.61
C LEU A 184 -9.31 9.94 -27.39
N SER A 185 -10.53 10.45 -27.55
CA SER A 185 -11.49 9.89 -28.50
C SER A 185 -10.99 10.07 -29.93
N GLU A 186 -11.46 9.25 -30.89
CA GLU A 186 -11.01 9.30 -32.30
C GLU A 186 -11.17 10.68 -32.96
N LYS A 187 -12.08 11.51 -32.45
CA LYS A 187 -12.32 12.88 -32.94
C LYS A 187 -11.51 13.95 -32.22
N GLY A 188 -10.97 13.65 -31.04
CA GLY A 188 -10.19 14.59 -30.23
C GLY A 188 -8.76 14.72 -30.75
N THR A 189 -8.25 15.94 -30.80
CA THR A 189 -6.85 16.22 -31.15
C THR A 189 -6.02 16.70 -29.97
N CYS A 190 -6.67 17.14 -28.87
CA CYS A 190 -5.99 17.63 -27.69
C CYS A 190 -6.74 17.29 -26.39
N LEU A 191 -6.00 16.81 -25.39
CA LEU A 191 -6.44 16.69 -23.99
C LEU A 191 -5.29 17.15 -23.10
N ASP A 192 -5.41 18.36 -22.58
CA ASP A 192 -4.43 18.95 -21.67
C ASP A 192 -4.88 18.74 -20.23
N ILE A 193 -3.97 18.24 -19.40
CA ILE A 193 -4.14 18.08 -17.97
C ILE A 193 -3.10 18.93 -17.26
N ASN A 194 -3.56 19.90 -16.46
CA ASN A 194 -2.68 20.72 -15.64
C ASN A 194 -2.88 20.34 -14.17
N ILE A 195 -1.88 19.69 -13.57
CA ILE A 195 -1.90 19.34 -12.14
C ILE A 195 -1.11 20.41 -11.38
N TYR A 196 -1.82 21.23 -10.62
CA TYR A 196 -1.22 22.34 -9.86
C TYR A 196 -0.67 21.89 -8.50
N SER A 197 -1.37 20.96 -7.84
CA SER A 197 -0.89 20.37 -6.59
C SER A 197 -1.61 19.07 -6.29
N ILE A 198 -0.89 18.12 -5.69
CA ILE A 198 -1.44 16.96 -5.01
C ILE A 198 -0.89 16.99 -3.60
N LYS A 199 -1.75 16.87 -2.59
CA LYS A 199 -1.34 16.75 -1.19
C LYS A 199 -1.96 15.50 -0.61
N GLN A 200 -1.15 14.65 0.00
CA GLN A 200 -1.67 13.63 0.89
C GLN A 200 -1.89 14.26 2.28
N ILE A 201 -2.91 13.81 2.99
CA ILE A 201 -3.26 14.24 4.33
C ILE A 201 -3.65 13.00 5.12
N ALA A 202 -3.04 12.80 6.29
CA ALA A 202 -3.45 11.77 7.23
C ALA A 202 -3.82 12.39 8.59
N GLY A 203 -4.68 11.71 9.34
CA GLY A 203 -5.02 12.09 10.70
C GLY A 203 -3.79 11.97 11.60
N ARG A 204 -3.42 13.07 12.26
CA ARG A 204 -2.27 13.11 13.17
C ARG A 204 -2.72 13.05 14.62
N LYS A 205 -2.18 12.08 15.36
CA LYS A 205 -2.23 12.00 16.83
C LYS A 205 -0.93 12.56 17.42
N PHE A 206 -0.81 12.55 18.74
CA PHE A 206 0.45 12.92 19.39
C PHE A 206 1.59 11.96 18.99
N ILE A 207 1.31 10.66 18.95
CA ILE A 207 2.15 9.64 18.31
C ILE A 207 1.32 9.00 17.20
N THR A 208 1.82 9.03 15.98
CA THR A 208 1.12 8.54 14.78
C THR A 208 1.98 7.51 14.08
N ALA A 209 1.47 6.30 13.92
CA ALA A 209 2.12 5.30 13.08
C ALA A 209 1.96 5.66 11.59
N LEU A 210 3.03 5.48 10.83
CA LEU A 210 3.13 5.79 9.41
C LEU A 210 3.59 4.55 8.64
N GLY A 211 3.10 4.42 7.41
CA GLY A 211 3.76 3.54 6.45
C GLY A 211 5.07 4.17 5.99
N SER A 212 5.79 3.45 5.12
CA SER A 212 7.05 3.95 4.57
C SER A 212 7.00 4.00 3.06
N SER A 213 7.28 5.17 2.50
CA SER A 213 7.50 5.36 1.06
C SER A 213 8.93 5.03 0.63
N LYS A 214 9.79 4.58 1.56
CA LYS A 214 11.20 4.23 1.31
C LYS A 214 11.43 2.71 1.20
N MET A 215 10.40 1.94 0.89
CA MET A 215 10.48 0.49 0.75
C MET A 215 9.75 0.02 -0.51
N THR A 216 10.17 -1.12 -1.07
CA THR A 216 9.44 -1.83 -2.13
C THR A 216 9.55 -3.34 -1.91
N PRO A 217 8.45 -4.12 -2.03
CA PRO A 217 8.52 -5.55 -1.81
C PRO A 217 8.90 -6.33 -3.07
N PHE A 218 9.81 -7.29 -2.93
CA PHE A 218 10.26 -8.18 -3.99
C PHE A 218 10.25 -9.64 -3.55
N GLY A 219 10.00 -10.54 -4.50
CA GLY A 219 10.28 -11.95 -4.28
C GLY A 219 10.57 -12.75 -5.54
N VAL A 220 10.89 -14.02 -5.31
CA VAL A 220 11.20 -15.01 -6.33
C VAL A 220 10.20 -16.16 -6.24
N ASP A 221 9.53 -16.45 -7.35
CA ASP A 221 8.74 -17.67 -7.50
C ASP A 221 9.74 -18.78 -7.81
N GLY A 222 9.89 -19.73 -6.91
CA GLY A 222 10.98 -20.70 -6.97
C GLY A 222 10.66 -21.94 -6.16
N PRO A 223 11.65 -22.69 -5.65
CA PRO A 223 13.07 -22.46 -5.85
C PRO A 223 13.49 -22.82 -7.29
N HIS A 224 14.49 -22.10 -7.81
CA HIS A 224 15.14 -22.43 -9.08
C HIS A 224 16.55 -22.96 -8.85
N ILE A 225 17.13 -23.58 -9.89
CA ILE A 225 18.51 -24.05 -9.84
C ILE A 225 19.41 -22.90 -9.37
N ARG A 226 20.25 -23.15 -8.36
CA ARG A 226 21.06 -22.11 -7.69
C ARG A 226 21.80 -21.21 -8.68
N SER A 227 22.39 -21.79 -9.73
CA SER A 227 23.14 -21.05 -10.75
C SER A 227 22.34 -20.02 -11.55
N THR A 228 21.00 -20.03 -11.47
CA THR A 228 20.12 -19.11 -12.20
C THR A 228 19.54 -17.99 -11.34
N THR A 229 19.86 -17.96 -10.03
CA THR A 229 19.36 -16.97 -9.08
C THR A 229 20.41 -16.44 -8.09
N GLU A 230 21.46 -17.20 -7.80
CA GLU A 230 22.45 -16.86 -6.76
C GLU A 230 23.15 -15.52 -6.99
N GLN A 231 23.51 -15.17 -8.23
CA GLN A 231 24.25 -13.93 -8.48
C GLN A 231 23.34 -12.71 -8.36
N GLY A 232 22.07 -12.82 -8.80
CA GLY A 232 21.05 -11.80 -8.60
C GLY A 232 20.74 -11.59 -7.12
N ILE A 233 20.48 -12.67 -6.37
CA ILE A 233 20.28 -12.64 -4.91
C ILE A 233 21.49 -12.03 -4.20
N GLY A 234 22.70 -12.43 -4.60
CA GLY A 234 23.95 -11.88 -4.07
C GLY A 234 24.11 -10.39 -4.34
N TYR A 235 23.73 -9.92 -5.54
CA TYR A 235 23.78 -8.48 -5.87
C TYR A 235 22.82 -7.67 -5.02
N LEU A 236 21.59 -8.14 -4.89
CA LEU A 236 20.57 -7.52 -4.04
C LEU A 236 21.06 -7.46 -2.58
N SER A 237 21.61 -8.56 -2.06
CA SER A 237 22.16 -8.64 -0.69
C SER A 237 23.35 -7.70 -0.46
N SER A 238 24.19 -7.46 -1.48
CA SER A 238 25.33 -6.52 -1.39
C SER A 238 24.92 -5.06 -1.11
N LYS A 239 23.63 -4.75 -1.27
CA LYS A 239 23.02 -3.44 -0.98
C LYS A 239 22.15 -3.48 0.29
N ASN A 240 22.31 -4.49 1.15
CA ASN A 240 21.52 -4.74 2.37
C ASN A 240 20.02 -4.93 2.11
N ASN A 241 19.66 -5.38 0.90
CA ASN A 241 18.29 -5.72 0.55
C ASN A 241 18.01 -7.21 0.77
N ARG A 242 16.73 -7.57 0.81
CA ARG A 242 16.23 -8.95 0.93
C ARG A 242 14.87 -9.08 0.24
N GLY A 243 14.35 -10.30 0.10
CA GLY A 243 13.04 -10.55 -0.51
C GLY A 243 12.35 -11.77 0.07
N THR A 244 11.25 -12.16 -0.56
CA THR A 244 10.51 -13.40 -0.27
C THR A 244 10.85 -14.48 -1.30
N ILE A 245 10.99 -15.74 -0.88
CA ILE A 245 10.97 -16.88 -1.80
C ILE A 245 9.62 -17.57 -1.64
N TRP A 246 8.81 -17.62 -2.71
CA TRP A 246 7.60 -18.44 -2.75
C TRP A 246 7.98 -19.83 -3.23
N PHE A 247 8.12 -20.77 -2.28
CA PHE A 247 8.58 -22.13 -2.54
C PHE A 247 7.47 -22.97 -3.17
N ASP A 248 7.72 -23.37 -4.40
CA ASP A 248 6.95 -24.32 -5.17
C ASP A 248 7.17 -25.72 -4.63
N ILE A 249 6.08 -26.32 -4.17
CA ILE A 249 6.10 -27.57 -3.41
C ILE A 249 6.65 -28.74 -4.26
N ASP A 250 6.30 -28.78 -5.55
CA ASP A 250 6.75 -29.83 -6.46
C ASP A 250 8.23 -29.67 -6.83
N LEU A 251 8.71 -28.43 -6.95
CA LEU A 251 10.13 -28.15 -7.22
C LEU A 251 11.00 -28.41 -5.99
N LEU A 252 10.56 -27.99 -4.81
CA LEU A 252 11.35 -28.09 -3.58
C LEU A 252 11.75 -29.54 -3.24
N GLY A 253 10.89 -30.51 -3.55
CA GLY A 253 11.17 -31.94 -3.34
C GLY A 253 12.30 -32.51 -4.21
N GLN A 254 12.75 -31.78 -5.24
CA GLN A 254 13.76 -32.23 -6.20
C GLN A 254 15.17 -31.70 -5.89
N PHE A 255 15.32 -30.86 -4.87
CA PHE A 255 16.57 -30.17 -4.58
C PHE A 255 17.54 -31.07 -3.80
N SER A 256 18.84 -30.89 -4.08
CA SER A 256 19.89 -31.53 -3.30
C SER A 256 19.95 -30.96 -1.88
N GLU A 257 20.44 -31.72 -0.89
CA GLU A 257 20.58 -31.19 0.47
C GLU A 257 21.50 -29.95 0.52
N SER A 258 22.53 -29.87 -0.35
CA SER A 258 23.37 -28.67 -0.43
C SER A 258 22.62 -27.44 -0.94
N ASP A 259 21.68 -27.60 -1.87
CA ASP A 259 20.86 -26.47 -2.34
C ASP A 259 19.79 -26.11 -1.31
N LEU A 260 19.22 -27.10 -0.62
CA LEU A 260 18.30 -26.86 0.51
C LEU A 260 19.00 -26.14 1.66
N GLU A 261 20.25 -26.49 1.99
CA GLU A 261 21.04 -25.78 2.99
C GLU A 261 21.27 -24.32 2.61
N TYR A 262 21.56 -24.03 1.33
CA TYR A 262 21.66 -22.66 0.83
C TYR A 262 20.34 -21.89 1.03
N LEU A 263 19.20 -22.48 0.64
CA LEU A 263 17.87 -21.86 0.79
C LEU A 263 17.50 -21.64 2.27
N ARG A 264 17.76 -22.62 3.14
CA ARG A 264 17.60 -22.51 4.60
C ARG A 264 18.46 -21.37 5.15
N ASN A 265 19.70 -21.25 4.69
CA ASN A 265 20.60 -20.19 5.12
C ASN A 265 20.09 -18.79 4.72
N LEU A 266 19.58 -18.62 3.50
CA LEU A 266 18.97 -17.36 3.06
C LEU A 266 17.84 -16.92 4.01
N VAL A 267 16.98 -17.85 4.37
CA VAL A 267 15.81 -17.58 5.21
C VAL A 267 16.20 -17.38 6.67
N VAL A 268 16.98 -18.29 7.25
CA VAL A 268 17.26 -18.31 8.69
C VAL A 268 18.28 -17.25 9.09
N ASN A 269 19.32 -17.04 8.27
CA ASN A 269 20.46 -16.20 8.62
C ASN A 269 20.52 -14.89 7.83
N ASN A 270 19.96 -14.85 6.62
CA ASN A 270 19.98 -13.65 5.77
C ASN A 270 18.62 -12.93 5.71
N LEU A 271 17.68 -13.32 6.58
CA LEU A 271 16.39 -12.66 6.78
C LEU A 271 15.52 -12.60 5.51
N TRP A 272 15.72 -13.52 4.56
CA TRP A 272 14.73 -13.72 3.51
C TRP A 272 13.45 -14.33 4.07
N ASP A 273 12.33 -13.95 3.49
CA ASP A 273 11.03 -14.43 3.91
C ASP A 273 10.62 -15.69 3.14
N THR A 274 9.76 -16.48 3.78
CA THR A 274 9.27 -17.76 3.24
C THR A 274 7.82 -17.60 2.85
N GLY A 275 7.49 -17.92 1.61
CA GLY A 275 6.13 -18.06 1.14
C GLY A 275 5.90 -19.40 0.47
N VAL A 276 4.64 -19.72 0.16
CA VAL A 276 4.26 -20.91 -0.61
C VAL A 276 3.86 -20.53 -2.03
N HIS A 277 4.41 -21.23 -3.02
CA HIS A 277 3.87 -21.25 -4.38
C HIS A 277 3.17 -22.60 -4.59
N TYR A 278 1.85 -22.65 -4.70
CA TYR A 278 1.17 -23.92 -4.93
C TYR A 278 1.31 -24.33 -6.40
N SER A 279 1.80 -25.54 -6.64
CA SER A 279 2.04 -26.09 -8.00
C SER A 279 0.74 -26.38 -8.79
N LYS A 280 -0.44 -26.08 -8.23
CA LYS A 280 -1.75 -26.25 -8.87
C LYS A 280 -2.52 -24.95 -8.91
N GLU A 281 -3.36 -24.81 -9.94
CA GLU A 281 -4.37 -23.75 -10.06
C GLU A 281 -5.47 -24.00 -9.01
N LEU A 282 -5.45 -23.30 -7.87
CA LEU A 282 -6.38 -23.59 -6.75
C LEU A 282 -7.85 -23.43 -7.14
N ASN A 283 -8.17 -22.43 -7.96
CA ASN A 283 -9.54 -22.19 -8.43
C ASN A 283 -10.07 -23.26 -9.40
N SER A 284 -9.22 -24.19 -9.84
CA SER A 284 -9.61 -25.34 -10.66
C SER A 284 -9.95 -26.58 -9.82
N LEU A 285 -9.77 -26.51 -8.50
CA LEU A 285 -10.06 -27.59 -7.57
C LEU A 285 -11.39 -27.35 -6.84
N PRO A 286 -12.08 -28.41 -6.39
CA PRO A 286 -13.11 -28.28 -5.36
C PRO A 286 -12.53 -27.65 -4.10
N LEU A 287 -13.31 -26.79 -3.43
CA LEU A 287 -12.82 -25.94 -2.35
C LEU A 287 -12.14 -26.73 -1.20
N ASP A 288 -12.76 -27.83 -0.75
CA ASP A 288 -12.18 -28.67 0.31
C ASP A 288 -10.83 -29.29 -0.10
N GLN A 289 -10.67 -29.62 -1.38
CA GLN A 289 -9.40 -30.14 -1.91
C GLN A 289 -8.35 -29.03 -2.03
N ALA A 290 -8.77 -27.81 -2.39
CA ALA A 290 -7.88 -26.65 -2.40
C ALA A 290 -7.35 -26.36 -0.99
N TYR A 291 -8.22 -26.37 0.02
CA TYR A 291 -7.83 -26.15 1.42
C TYR A 291 -6.90 -27.24 1.95
N THR A 292 -7.19 -28.51 1.67
CA THR A 292 -6.29 -29.62 2.02
C THR A 292 -4.90 -29.42 1.40
N LEU A 293 -4.84 -29.06 0.11
CA LEU A 293 -3.58 -28.79 -0.57
C LEU A 293 -2.83 -27.59 0.04
N MET A 294 -3.57 -26.57 0.48
CA MET A 294 -3.00 -25.39 1.14
C MET A 294 -2.34 -25.75 2.48
N ASP A 295 -3.02 -26.53 3.30
CA ASP A 295 -2.49 -26.98 4.59
C ASP A 295 -1.25 -27.87 4.41
N GLU A 296 -1.31 -28.83 3.49
CA GLU A 296 -0.19 -29.73 3.17
C GLU A 296 1.01 -28.95 2.64
N GLY A 297 0.81 -28.02 1.71
CA GLY A 297 1.89 -27.22 1.14
C GLY A 297 2.53 -26.29 2.17
N TYR A 298 1.72 -25.69 3.06
CA TYR A 298 2.22 -24.88 4.17
C TYR A 298 3.14 -25.71 5.09
N GLN A 299 2.69 -26.89 5.54
CA GLN A 299 3.48 -27.74 6.42
C GLN A 299 4.73 -28.25 5.72
N TYR A 300 4.62 -28.65 4.45
CA TYR A 300 5.75 -29.14 3.67
C TYR A 300 6.88 -28.11 3.56
N VAL A 301 6.55 -26.85 3.22
CA VAL A 301 7.55 -25.78 3.16
C VAL A 301 8.14 -25.51 4.54
N TYR A 302 7.32 -25.48 5.59
CA TYR A 302 7.80 -25.27 6.96
C TYR A 302 8.79 -26.37 7.39
N GLU A 303 8.47 -27.64 7.17
CA GLU A 303 9.32 -28.78 7.51
C GLU A 303 10.64 -28.77 6.73
N LYS A 304 10.60 -28.40 5.45
CA LYS A 304 11.78 -28.42 4.58
C LYS A 304 12.71 -27.24 4.78
N ILE A 305 12.17 -26.03 4.99
CA ILE A 305 12.94 -24.77 5.08
C ILE A 305 13.18 -24.35 6.54
N GLY A 306 12.33 -24.77 7.47
CA GLY A 306 12.47 -24.47 8.90
C GLY A 306 11.83 -23.14 9.34
N ARG A 307 11.17 -22.41 8.44
CA ARG A 307 10.36 -21.22 8.78
C ARG A 307 8.94 -21.37 8.25
N LYS A 308 7.99 -20.92 9.08
CA LYS A 308 6.58 -20.90 8.71
C LYS A 308 6.38 -19.93 7.54
N PRO A 309 5.69 -20.35 6.47
CA PRO A 309 5.34 -19.44 5.40
C PRO A 309 4.46 -18.29 5.90
N THR A 310 4.66 -17.09 5.34
CA THR A 310 3.99 -15.85 5.74
C THR A 310 3.16 -15.24 4.59
N SER A 311 3.37 -15.72 3.38
CA SER A 311 2.64 -15.28 2.18
C SER A 311 2.53 -16.39 1.16
N TRP A 312 1.63 -16.24 0.19
CA TRP A 312 1.38 -17.32 -0.76
C TRP A 312 0.82 -16.86 -2.11
N CYS A 313 0.93 -17.74 -3.09
CA CYS A 313 0.33 -17.66 -4.42
C CYS A 313 0.12 -19.07 -4.99
N SER A 314 -0.62 -19.19 -6.09
CA SER A 314 -0.78 -20.46 -6.82
C SER A 314 -0.33 -20.36 -8.27
N LEU A 315 -0.16 -21.52 -8.90
CA LEU A 315 0.23 -21.64 -10.31
C LEU A 315 -0.60 -20.72 -11.20
N ARG A 316 0.10 -19.90 -12.01
CA ARG A 316 -0.49 -18.91 -12.94
C ARG A 316 -1.38 -17.88 -12.26
N ASN A 317 -1.22 -17.67 -10.95
CA ASN A 317 -2.06 -16.81 -10.12
C ASN A 317 -3.54 -17.21 -10.19
N ARG A 318 -3.82 -18.52 -10.32
CA ARG A 318 -5.18 -19.07 -10.45
C ARG A 318 -5.75 -19.41 -9.08
N ASP A 319 -5.78 -18.37 -8.25
CA ASP A 319 -6.37 -18.31 -6.93
C ASP A 319 -7.39 -17.16 -6.88
N ASN A 320 -8.03 -16.94 -5.74
CA ASN A 320 -9.05 -15.91 -5.55
C ASN A 320 -9.21 -15.56 -4.07
N ILE A 321 -10.09 -14.61 -3.81
CA ILE A 321 -10.38 -14.11 -2.47
C ILE A 321 -10.84 -15.19 -1.46
N THR A 322 -11.55 -16.23 -1.89
CA THR A 322 -12.00 -17.32 -1.00
C THR A 322 -10.81 -18.08 -0.42
N HIS A 323 -9.76 -18.29 -1.22
CA HIS A 323 -8.52 -18.89 -0.75
C HIS A 323 -7.72 -17.93 0.14
N ALA A 324 -7.74 -16.63 -0.18
CA ALA A 324 -7.07 -15.61 0.64
C ALA A 324 -7.64 -15.54 2.06
N ILE A 325 -8.97 -15.57 2.19
CA ILE A 325 -9.68 -15.64 3.48
C ILE A 325 -9.25 -16.89 4.26
N TYR A 326 -9.21 -18.05 3.60
CA TYR A 326 -8.78 -19.30 4.24
C TYR A 326 -7.33 -19.25 4.72
N ALA A 327 -6.40 -18.84 3.84
CA ALA A 327 -4.99 -18.77 4.15
C ALA A 327 -4.69 -17.81 5.31
N TYR A 328 -5.33 -16.64 5.32
CA TYR A 328 -5.13 -15.68 6.39
C TYR A 328 -5.70 -16.19 7.71
N GLY A 329 -6.94 -16.69 7.71
CA GLY A 329 -7.62 -17.15 8.92
C GLY A 329 -7.06 -18.42 9.55
N ASN A 330 -6.54 -19.37 8.74
CA ASN A 330 -6.08 -20.67 9.23
C ASN A 330 -4.55 -20.83 9.24
N LEU A 331 -3.84 -20.12 8.35
CA LEU A 331 -2.40 -20.30 8.16
C LEU A 331 -1.59 -19.02 8.44
N GLY A 332 -2.26 -17.88 8.68
CA GLY A 332 -1.61 -16.59 8.95
C GLY A 332 -0.84 -16.03 7.76
N MET A 333 -1.20 -16.40 6.52
CA MET A 333 -0.48 -15.97 5.32
C MET A 333 -1.17 -14.84 4.56
N PHE A 334 -0.38 -13.85 4.15
CA PHE A 334 -0.83 -12.79 3.24
C PHE A 334 -0.94 -13.31 1.80
N TRP A 335 -1.98 -12.84 1.11
CA TRP A 335 -2.18 -13.17 -0.29
C TRP A 335 -1.32 -12.25 -1.17
N ARG A 336 -0.42 -12.83 -1.96
CA ARG A 336 0.46 -12.06 -2.85
C ARG A 336 -0.29 -11.46 -4.04
N ASN A 337 -1.30 -12.16 -4.53
CA ASN A 337 -2.03 -11.79 -5.74
C ASN A 337 -3.18 -10.83 -5.41
N GLY A 338 -4.00 -10.52 -6.42
CA GLY A 338 -5.11 -9.59 -6.30
C GLY A 338 -4.67 -8.13 -6.38
N ASN A 339 -5.65 -7.22 -6.34
CA ASN A 339 -5.42 -5.79 -6.57
C ASN A 339 -4.67 -5.09 -5.42
N ALA A 340 -4.68 -5.63 -4.20
CA ALA A 340 -3.81 -5.14 -3.12
C ALA A 340 -2.36 -5.65 -3.21
N GLY A 341 -2.12 -6.66 -4.05
CA GLY A 341 -0.81 -7.25 -4.29
C GLY A 341 -0.29 -6.94 -5.69
N ILE A 342 0.17 -7.97 -6.39
CA ILE A 342 0.87 -7.82 -7.68
C ILE A 342 -0.04 -7.46 -8.87
N HIS A 343 -1.37 -7.44 -8.71
CA HIS A 343 -2.34 -7.16 -9.80
C HIS A 343 -2.96 -5.75 -9.73
N ALA A 344 -2.45 -4.84 -8.88
CA ALA A 344 -2.89 -3.44 -8.88
C ALA A 344 -2.76 -2.81 -10.29
N GLU A 345 -1.67 -3.13 -11.00
CA GLU A 345 -1.43 -2.76 -12.38
C GLU A 345 -1.47 -4.01 -13.28
N ASN A 346 -2.31 -3.97 -14.31
CA ASN A 346 -2.49 -5.08 -15.23
C ASN A 346 -1.17 -5.45 -15.92
N TYR A 347 -0.77 -6.72 -15.80
CA TYR A 347 0.44 -7.30 -16.40
C TYR A 347 1.78 -6.74 -15.90
N VAL A 348 1.81 -5.97 -14.82
CA VAL A 348 3.04 -5.31 -14.33
C VAL A 348 3.66 -6.03 -13.12
N GLY A 349 2.91 -6.90 -12.43
CA GLY A 349 3.38 -7.65 -11.26
C GLY A 349 4.63 -8.51 -11.45
N GLY A 350 4.96 -8.89 -12.69
CA GLY A 350 6.23 -9.55 -12.99
C GLY A 350 7.34 -8.53 -13.26
N LEU A 351 8.47 -8.67 -12.58
CA LEU A 351 9.75 -8.08 -12.95
C LEU A 351 10.43 -9.03 -13.94
N CYS A 352 10.16 -8.83 -15.22
CA CYS A 352 10.69 -9.64 -16.30
C CYS A 352 11.02 -8.77 -17.53
N ASP A 353 11.67 -9.37 -18.51
CA ASP A 353 12.07 -8.65 -19.72
C ASP A 353 10.87 -8.11 -20.51
N ASP A 354 9.74 -8.81 -20.49
CA ASP A 354 8.50 -8.43 -21.18
C ASP A 354 7.82 -7.19 -20.55
N THR A 355 8.08 -6.90 -19.27
CA THR A 355 7.49 -5.77 -18.54
C THR A 355 8.50 -4.64 -18.30
N TRP A 356 9.72 -4.77 -18.82
CA TRP A 356 10.81 -3.85 -18.54
C TRP A 356 10.53 -2.42 -18.99
N GLU A 357 9.81 -2.22 -20.10
CA GLU A 357 9.45 -0.88 -20.58
C GLU A 357 8.64 -0.08 -19.55
N TRP A 358 7.85 -0.77 -18.71
CA TRP A 358 7.17 -0.16 -17.58
C TRP A 358 8.11 0.03 -16.38
N TRP A 359 8.87 -1.02 -16.03
CA TRP A 359 9.73 -1.01 -14.83
C TRP A 359 10.91 -0.06 -14.92
N GLU A 360 11.45 0.19 -16.10
CA GLU A 360 12.60 1.08 -16.28
C GLU A 360 12.31 2.50 -15.77
N PRO A 361 11.30 3.24 -16.28
CA PRO A 361 10.99 4.55 -15.76
C PRO A 361 10.40 4.50 -14.34
N ALA A 362 9.60 3.48 -14.00
CA ALA A 362 8.93 3.41 -12.71
C ALA A 362 9.91 3.20 -11.54
N SER A 363 10.89 2.32 -11.71
CA SER A 363 11.94 2.10 -10.69
C SER A 363 12.85 3.32 -10.54
N LYS A 364 13.21 4.01 -11.64
CA LYS A 364 13.94 5.29 -11.59
C LYS A 364 13.20 6.35 -10.77
N ALA A 365 11.88 6.39 -10.87
CA ALA A 365 11.01 7.29 -10.11
C ALA A 365 10.76 6.87 -8.65
N GLY A 366 11.26 5.70 -8.21
CA GLY A 366 11.08 5.21 -6.85
C GLY A 366 9.64 4.80 -6.53
N ILE A 367 8.96 4.10 -7.45
CA ILE A 367 7.63 3.55 -7.18
C ILE A 367 7.70 2.47 -6.07
N SER A 368 6.72 2.43 -5.17
CA SER A 368 6.55 1.30 -4.24
C SER A 368 5.44 0.39 -4.77
N TYR A 369 5.80 -0.82 -5.21
CA TYR A 369 4.86 -1.75 -5.84
C TYR A 369 5.32 -3.21 -5.64
N PRO A 370 4.46 -4.12 -5.15
CA PRO A 370 4.80 -5.53 -5.03
C PRO A 370 5.12 -6.22 -6.35
N VAL A 371 6.26 -6.89 -6.40
CA VAL A 371 6.75 -7.51 -7.64
C VAL A 371 7.42 -8.85 -7.40
N PHE A 372 7.38 -9.72 -8.40
CA PHE A 372 8.06 -11.01 -8.38
C PHE A 372 8.87 -11.26 -9.66
N SER A 373 9.84 -12.17 -9.60
CA SER A 373 10.49 -12.74 -10.79
C SER A 373 10.66 -14.25 -10.62
N HIS A 374 10.98 -14.97 -11.70
CA HIS A 374 11.38 -16.38 -11.63
C HIS A 374 12.90 -16.47 -11.49
N GLN A 375 13.65 -16.27 -12.58
CA GLN A 375 15.12 -16.37 -12.58
C GLN A 375 15.76 -15.00 -12.79
N LEU A 376 16.95 -14.82 -12.23
CA LEU A 376 17.64 -13.51 -12.15
C LEU A 376 18.94 -13.47 -12.98
N ASP A 377 19.47 -14.65 -13.32
CA ASP A 377 20.82 -14.80 -13.90
C ASP A 377 20.83 -15.50 -15.27
N VAL A 378 19.66 -15.65 -15.90
CA VAL A 378 19.56 -16.23 -17.25
C VAL A 378 19.54 -15.12 -18.29
N ASP A 379 20.40 -15.21 -19.30
CA ASP A 379 20.52 -14.22 -20.38
C ASP A 379 20.63 -14.93 -21.75
N PRO A 380 19.70 -14.71 -22.70
CA PRO A 380 18.48 -13.90 -22.57
C PRO A 380 17.52 -14.49 -21.53
N ALA A 381 16.80 -13.62 -20.83
CA ALA A 381 15.80 -14.04 -19.86
C ALA A 381 14.73 -14.93 -20.51
N ILE A 382 14.30 -15.96 -19.78
CA ILE A 382 13.14 -16.77 -20.14
C ILE A 382 11.86 -16.14 -19.59
N LYS A 383 10.70 -16.69 -19.96
CA LYS A 383 9.39 -16.19 -19.53
C LYS A 383 9.33 -15.97 -18.00
N TYR A 384 8.81 -14.81 -17.60
CA TYR A 384 8.68 -14.35 -16.20
C TYR A 384 10.01 -14.17 -15.45
N SER A 385 11.15 -14.31 -16.13
CA SER A 385 12.50 -14.03 -15.61
C SER A 385 13.00 -12.69 -16.13
N ILE A 386 14.04 -12.15 -15.50
CA ILE A 386 14.64 -10.88 -15.89
C ILE A 386 16.12 -11.06 -16.24
N SER A 387 16.58 -10.38 -17.29
CA SER A 387 17.98 -10.39 -17.68
C SER A 387 18.80 -9.67 -16.63
N ARG A 388 19.99 -10.19 -16.37
CA ARG A 388 20.83 -9.72 -15.26
C ARG A 388 21.10 -8.22 -15.28
N SER A 389 21.33 -7.62 -16.45
CA SER A 389 21.55 -6.17 -16.58
C SER A 389 20.36 -5.36 -16.06
N LYS A 390 19.14 -5.71 -16.51
CA LYS A 390 17.89 -5.05 -16.11
C LYS A 390 17.59 -5.23 -14.62
N PHE A 391 17.85 -6.42 -14.07
CA PHE A 391 17.70 -6.64 -12.63
C PHE A 391 18.65 -5.76 -11.81
N ARG A 392 19.91 -5.62 -12.24
CA ARG A 392 20.88 -4.74 -11.59
C ARG A 392 20.45 -3.28 -11.67
N ASP A 393 19.99 -2.83 -12.84
CA ASP A 393 19.46 -1.48 -13.02
C ASP A 393 18.28 -1.21 -12.06
N TRP A 394 17.36 -2.17 -11.94
CA TRP A 394 16.23 -2.09 -11.01
C TRP A 394 16.72 -1.93 -9.55
N VAL A 395 17.66 -2.77 -9.10
CA VAL A 395 18.25 -2.68 -7.74
C VAL A 395 18.97 -1.34 -7.52
N ASP A 396 19.77 -0.89 -8.49
CA ASP A 396 20.53 0.36 -8.39
C ASP A 396 19.64 1.60 -8.39
N ASN A 397 18.50 1.56 -9.09
CA ASN A 397 17.51 2.64 -9.06
C ASN A 397 16.92 2.81 -7.65
N TYR A 398 16.54 1.72 -6.97
CA TYR A 398 16.04 1.82 -5.59
C TYR A 398 17.11 2.26 -4.61
N TYR A 399 18.33 1.72 -4.73
CA TYR A 399 19.46 2.15 -3.92
C TYR A 399 19.72 3.67 -4.08
N SER A 400 19.69 4.18 -5.32
CA SER A 400 19.89 5.61 -5.62
C SER A 400 18.77 6.51 -5.09
N ASN A 401 17.56 5.97 -4.93
CA ASN A 401 16.41 6.67 -4.34
C ASN A 401 16.38 6.61 -2.80
N ASN A 402 17.40 6.02 -2.17
CA ASN A 402 17.43 5.74 -0.73
C ASN A 402 16.21 4.89 -0.29
N MET A 403 15.89 3.88 -1.10
CA MET A 403 14.83 2.91 -0.83
C MET A 403 15.42 1.53 -0.57
N THR A 404 14.77 0.76 0.29
CA THR A 404 15.14 -0.61 0.59
C THR A 404 14.20 -1.59 -0.10
N ILE A 405 14.75 -2.63 -0.71
CA ILE A 405 13.99 -3.76 -1.23
C ILE A 405 13.86 -4.78 -0.09
N ILE A 406 12.63 -5.13 0.27
CA ILE A 406 12.29 -5.94 1.45
C ILE A 406 11.36 -7.11 1.09
N PRO A 407 11.20 -8.09 2.00
CA PRO A 407 10.15 -9.09 1.90
C PRO A 407 8.74 -8.56 1.75
N PHE A 408 7.88 -9.33 1.07
CA PHE A 408 6.47 -9.01 0.90
C PHE A 408 5.72 -8.94 2.23
N TYR A 409 5.94 -9.90 3.13
CA TYR A 409 5.29 -9.90 4.45
C TYR A 409 5.69 -8.70 5.31
N GLU A 410 7.00 -8.38 5.34
CA GLU A 410 7.52 -7.22 6.09
C GLU A 410 6.89 -5.91 5.60
N TYR A 411 6.79 -5.73 4.28
CA TYR A 411 6.12 -4.58 3.69
C TYR A 411 4.66 -4.46 4.13
N ASN A 412 3.91 -5.56 4.11
CA ASN A 412 2.51 -5.54 4.51
C ASN A 412 2.37 -5.21 6.00
N GLN A 413 3.10 -5.91 6.87
CA GLN A 413 2.99 -5.71 8.32
C GLN A 413 3.37 -4.30 8.75
N MET A 414 4.47 -3.76 8.21
CA MET A 414 4.89 -2.39 8.49
C MET A 414 3.83 -1.35 8.10
N ASN A 415 3.14 -1.54 6.98
CA ASN A 415 2.11 -0.59 6.53
C ASN A 415 0.76 -0.82 7.22
N CYS A 416 0.41 -2.05 7.60
CA CYS A 416 -0.77 -2.36 8.42
C CYS A 416 -0.69 -1.73 9.83
N ASN A 417 0.53 -1.53 10.36
CA ASN A 417 0.74 -0.79 11.62
C ASN A 417 0.21 0.66 11.60
N THR A 418 -0.10 1.25 10.44
CA THR A 418 -0.82 2.54 10.37
C THR A 418 -2.23 2.48 10.96
N TYR A 419 -2.77 1.27 11.13
CA TYR A 419 -4.02 0.99 11.82
C TYR A 419 -3.79 0.17 13.09
N ASP A 420 -2.99 -0.89 13.02
CA ASP A 420 -2.86 -1.86 14.12
C ASP A 420 -2.04 -1.33 15.31
N ALA A 421 -1.14 -0.37 15.09
CA ALA A 421 -0.27 0.11 16.15
C ALA A 421 -1.01 1.01 17.14
N SER A 422 -0.70 0.82 18.42
CA SER A 422 -1.17 1.64 19.53
C SER A 422 -0.01 2.06 20.42
N PHE A 423 -0.19 3.20 21.10
CA PHE A 423 0.82 3.79 21.96
C PHE A 423 0.20 4.09 23.31
N GLU A 424 0.72 3.45 24.34
CA GLU A 424 0.16 3.47 25.69
C GLU A 424 1.14 4.07 26.70
N ASN A 425 0.68 4.23 27.94
CA ASN A 425 1.47 4.76 29.07
C ASN A 425 2.18 6.09 28.75
N LEU A 426 1.54 6.91 27.92
CA LEU A 426 2.06 8.20 27.47
C LEU A 426 2.28 9.14 28.66
N GLN A 427 3.54 9.44 28.94
CA GLN A 427 3.97 10.46 29.90
C GLN A 427 4.64 11.59 29.13
N HIS A 428 4.20 12.83 29.38
CA HIS A 428 4.75 13.99 28.69
C HIS A 428 4.97 15.14 29.67
N SER A 429 6.22 15.61 29.71
CA SER A 429 6.68 16.76 30.50
C SER A 429 7.53 17.68 29.62
N GLU A 430 7.97 18.82 30.15
CA GLU A 430 8.83 19.75 29.42
C GLU A 430 10.20 19.18 29.03
N LYS A 431 10.67 18.11 29.71
CA LYS A 431 11.98 17.50 29.48
C LYS A 431 11.92 16.14 28.80
N LEU A 432 10.86 15.37 29.06
CA LEU A 432 10.77 13.97 28.71
C LEU A 432 9.38 13.63 28.19
N LEU A 433 9.37 12.87 27.11
CA LEU A 433 8.24 12.08 26.64
C LEU A 433 8.58 10.60 26.80
N ALA A 434 7.70 9.81 27.39
CA ALA A 434 7.83 8.35 27.43
C ALA A 434 6.53 7.67 26.96
N PHE A 435 6.64 6.53 26.30
CA PHE A 435 5.50 5.72 25.87
C PHE A 435 5.89 4.28 25.60
N ASP A 436 4.90 3.39 25.63
CA ASP A 436 5.02 2.00 25.21
C ASP A 436 4.42 1.83 23.82
N ALA A 437 5.11 1.09 22.94
CA ALA A 437 4.62 0.76 21.60
C ALA A 437 4.10 -0.68 21.56
N HIS A 438 2.88 -0.84 21.05
CA HIS A 438 2.29 -2.15 20.74
C HIS A 438 1.91 -2.16 19.25
N THR A 439 2.52 -3.05 18.48
CA THR A 439 2.35 -3.18 17.03
C THR A 439 1.79 -4.56 16.68
N ASN A 440 1.65 -4.88 15.40
CA ASN A 440 1.25 -6.22 14.94
C ASN A 440 2.38 -7.27 14.95
N GLY A 441 3.44 -7.05 15.73
CA GLY A 441 4.63 -7.89 15.80
C GLY A 441 5.74 -7.51 14.83
N ALA A 442 5.50 -6.57 13.90
CA ALA A 442 6.55 -5.94 13.08
C ALA A 442 6.84 -4.52 13.56
N ASP A 443 8.02 -4.00 13.21
CA ASP A 443 8.36 -2.60 13.49
C ASP A 443 7.35 -1.64 12.85
N ALA A 444 7.11 -0.52 13.51
CA ALA A 444 6.36 0.61 12.97
C ALA A 444 7.27 1.82 12.79
N LEU A 445 7.03 2.62 11.76
CA LEU A 445 7.57 3.97 11.68
C LEU A 445 6.59 4.89 12.41
N VAL A 446 7.05 5.72 13.33
CA VAL A 446 6.17 6.62 14.10
C VAL A 446 6.62 8.05 13.97
N ASN A 447 5.66 8.95 13.79
CA ASN A 447 5.87 10.38 14.02
C ASN A 447 5.41 10.75 15.43
N VAL A 448 6.27 11.47 16.12
CA VAL A 448 6.00 12.04 17.43
C VAL A 448 5.88 13.55 17.29
N ASN A 449 4.69 14.08 17.57
CA ASN A 449 4.34 15.48 17.42
C ASN A 449 4.89 16.34 18.57
N ILE A 450 6.21 16.49 18.59
CA ILE A 450 6.97 17.38 19.47
C ILE A 450 7.63 18.48 18.65
N THR A 451 8.34 19.39 19.31
CA THR A 451 9.26 20.34 18.67
C THR A 451 10.68 19.95 19.04
N ALA A 452 11.35 19.20 18.17
CA ALA A 452 12.72 18.76 18.37
C ALA A 452 13.69 19.93 18.37
N GLU A 453 14.69 19.88 19.24
CA GLU A 453 15.85 20.74 19.27
C GLU A 453 17.11 19.95 18.88
N ASP A 454 18.24 20.64 18.72
CA ASP A 454 19.51 20.00 18.32
C ASP A 454 20.00 18.99 19.37
N SER A 455 19.54 19.10 20.61
CA SER A 455 19.85 18.20 21.73
C SER A 455 18.81 17.10 21.95
N THR A 456 17.78 17.00 21.10
CA THR A 456 16.77 15.94 21.25
C THR A 456 17.41 14.55 21.11
N GLN A 457 17.01 13.61 21.96
CA GLN A 457 17.51 12.23 21.95
C GLN A 457 16.35 11.25 22.07
N VAL A 458 16.43 10.14 21.32
CA VAL A 458 15.46 9.05 21.40
C VAL A 458 16.17 7.82 21.93
N TYR A 459 15.63 7.21 22.97
CA TYR A 459 16.18 6.04 23.65
C TYR A 459 15.16 4.90 23.65
N ASP A 460 15.59 3.73 23.20
CA ASP A 460 14.86 2.47 23.33
C ASP A 460 15.27 1.83 24.65
N VAL A 461 14.33 1.78 25.60
CA VAL A 461 14.58 1.28 26.96
C VAL A 461 14.82 -0.23 26.92
N ALA A 462 14.11 -0.97 26.08
CA ALA A 462 14.22 -2.43 26.00
C ALA A 462 15.56 -2.87 25.41
N LEU A 463 16.12 -2.09 24.49
CA LEU A 463 17.43 -2.36 23.87
C LEU A 463 18.60 -1.62 24.52
N GLU A 464 18.32 -0.79 25.53
CA GLU A 464 19.29 0.08 26.20
C GLU A 464 20.16 0.90 25.22
N LYS A 465 19.54 1.47 24.18
CA LYS A 465 20.29 2.18 23.12
C LYS A 465 19.58 3.44 22.63
N TYR A 466 20.39 4.40 22.20
CA TYR A 466 19.88 5.55 21.44
C TYR A 466 19.56 5.16 20.00
N LEU A 467 18.52 5.79 19.47
CA LEU A 467 18.04 5.60 18.10
C LEU A 467 18.30 6.84 17.25
N ASP A 468 18.57 6.59 15.99
CA ASP A 468 18.49 7.62 14.96
C ASP A 468 17.03 8.01 14.71
N TYR A 469 16.81 9.29 14.38
CA TYR A 469 15.50 9.83 14.03
C TYR A 469 15.64 10.89 12.93
N GLU A 470 14.56 11.12 12.18
CA GLU A 470 14.44 12.18 11.18
C GLU A 470 13.67 13.37 11.78
N ILE A 471 14.15 14.60 11.56
CA ILE A 471 13.43 15.82 11.93
C ILE A 471 12.59 16.28 10.73
N GLU A 472 11.29 16.38 10.91
CA GLU A 472 10.33 16.82 9.89
C GLU A 472 10.30 18.35 9.76
N GLN A 473 9.66 18.87 8.71
CA GLN A 473 9.57 20.32 8.44
C GLN A 473 8.95 21.13 9.59
N ASP A 474 8.04 20.52 10.36
CA ASP A 474 7.39 21.14 11.51
C ASP A 474 8.13 20.88 12.83
N ARG A 475 9.36 20.34 12.75
CA ARG A 475 10.23 19.93 13.86
C ARG A 475 9.73 18.74 14.67
N SER A 476 8.68 18.04 14.23
CA SER A 476 8.40 16.73 14.80
C SER A 476 9.49 15.72 14.44
N ILE A 477 9.53 14.59 15.14
CA ILE A 477 10.51 13.53 14.87
C ILE A 477 9.83 12.28 14.36
N THR A 478 10.52 11.57 13.47
CA THR A 478 10.09 10.28 12.95
C THR A 478 11.18 9.23 13.19
N PHE A 479 10.83 8.10 13.80
CA PHE A 479 11.78 7.00 14.07
C PHE A 479 11.07 5.65 14.10
N ARG A 480 11.86 4.56 14.11
CA ARG A 480 11.33 3.19 14.16
C ARG A 480 11.10 2.75 15.61
N VAL A 481 9.97 2.10 15.84
CA VAL A 481 9.64 1.43 17.10
C VAL A 481 9.36 -0.05 16.83
N ALA A 482 9.75 -0.90 17.77
CA ALA A 482 9.50 -2.33 17.76
C ALA A 482 8.30 -2.66 18.65
N ASP A 483 7.74 -3.85 18.43
CA ASP A 483 6.60 -4.35 19.21
C ASP A 483 6.99 -4.59 20.67
N ASN A 484 6.13 -4.15 21.60
CA ASN A 484 6.29 -4.30 23.04
C ASN A 484 7.58 -3.68 23.61
N HIS A 485 8.06 -2.60 22.99
CA HIS A 485 9.18 -1.80 23.50
C HIS A 485 8.69 -0.50 24.14
N SER A 486 9.48 0.01 25.07
CA SER A 486 9.27 1.32 25.71
C SER A 486 10.29 2.33 25.19
N TYR A 487 9.86 3.57 24.99
CA TYR A 487 10.66 4.64 24.41
C TYR A 487 10.67 5.87 25.30
N GLU A 488 11.83 6.51 25.35
CA GLU A 488 12.05 7.79 26.01
C GLU A 488 12.61 8.81 25.01
N VAL A 489 11.95 9.96 24.89
CA VAL A 489 12.37 11.08 24.05
C VAL A 489 12.71 12.26 24.95
N TYR A 490 14.00 12.54 25.07
CA TYR A 490 14.54 13.66 25.83
C TYR A 490 14.51 14.90 24.95
N LEU A 491 13.70 15.90 25.30
CA LEU A 491 13.47 17.08 24.47
C LEU A 491 14.68 18.02 24.44
N ASN A 492 15.38 18.15 25.57
CA ASN A 492 16.51 19.08 25.76
C ASN A 492 17.85 18.38 26.06
N GLY A 493 17.98 17.09 25.73
CA GLY A 493 19.11 16.24 26.11
C GLY A 493 19.05 15.77 27.57
N MET A 494 19.81 14.72 27.91
CA MET A 494 20.02 14.33 29.30
C MET A 494 20.97 15.32 29.99
N GLU A 495 20.57 15.88 31.14
CA GLU A 495 21.50 16.50 32.09
C GLU A 495 22.33 15.42 32.81
#